data_AF-A0A0R3QCA4-F1
#
_entry.id   AF-A0A0R3QCA4-F1
#
_cell.length_a   1.000
_cell.length_b   1.000
_cell.length_c   1.000
_cell.angle_alpha   90.00
_cell.angle_beta   90.00
_cell.angle_gamma   90.00
#
_symmetry.space_group_name_H-M   'P 1'
#
loop_
_entity.id
_entity.type
_entity.pdbx_description
1 polymer ?
#
loop_
_entity_poly.entity_id
_entity_poly.type
_entity_poly.pdbx_seq_one_letter_code
_entity_poly.pdbx_strand_id
1 'polypeptide(L)'
;LIKSPYLDRPGDFEQGNRWVFYDVVGIFTVFYPIDLGEVLNYTTAIAALIIIAYHIQKGFYNLVDLIKAVIGHIVAAAVMFATGASVALIVTKLDMIMCWYSLPELAFPLYIFPLLIAGCATHTILAQLHKRPNQEMIHFDGVLLLFSTWLALATFAGIAGASFLLYNSFFLLLREPLLWLFGKMRIITSNF
;
A
#
# COMPACT_ATOMS: atom_id res chain seq x y z
N LEU A 1 -5.09 32.47 -25.50
CA LEU A 1 -5.02 32.01 -24.10
C LEU A 1 -5.88 32.86 -23.16
N ILE A 2 -5.82 34.20 -23.19
CA ILE A 2 -6.61 35.07 -22.27
C ILE A 2 -8.12 35.14 -22.57
N LYS A 3 -8.54 34.86 -23.82
CA LYS A 3 -9.97 34.80 -24.22
C LYS A 3 -10.44 33.36 -24.43
N SER A 4 -10.14 32.51 -23.45
CA SER A 4 -10.54 31.12 -23.49
C SER A 4 -11.87 30.95 -22.74
N PRO A 5 -12.89 30.30 -23.33
CA PRO A 5 -14.13 30.00 -22.61
C PRO A 5 -13.90 29.15 -21.33
N TYR A 6 -12.76 28.46 -21.24
CA TYR A 6 -12.32 27.72 -20.05
C TYR A 6 -12.03 28.62 -18.83
N LEU A 7 -11.76 29.92 -19.02
CA LEU A 7 -11.49 30.87 -17.94
C LEU A 7 -12.75 31.60 -17.45
N ASP A 8 -13.77 31.74 -18.30
CA ASP A 8 -14.99 32.48 -17.98
C ASP A 8 -15.97 31.66 -17.13
N ARG A 9 -15.96 30.33 -17.27
CA ARG A 9 -16.86 29.41 -16.54
C ARG A 9 -16.16 28.10 -16.16
N PRO A 10 -15.19 28.13 -15.22
CA PRO A 10 -14.47 26.93 -14.81
C PRO A 10 -15.38 25.84 -14.21
N GLY A 11 -16.52 26.21 -13.61
CA GLY A 11 -17.50 25.29 -13.02
C GLY A 11 -18.28 24.44 -14.05
N ASP A 12 -18.51 24.94 -15.26
CA ASP A 12 -19.21 24.19 -16.32
C ASP A 12 -18.34 23.05 -16.88
N PHE A 13 -17.04 23.06 -16.56
CA PHE A 13 -16.06 22.03 -16.89
C PHE A 13 -15.60 21.25 -15.64
N GLU A 14 -16.41 21.20 -14.58
CA GLU A 14 -16.21 20.28 -13.46
C GLU A 14 -16.37 18.82 -13.94
N GLN A 15 -15.32 18.32 -14.59
CA GLN A 15 -15.07 16.89 -14.78
C GLN A 15 -14.38 16.28 -13.55
N GLY A 16 -14.30 17.02 -12.44
CA GLY A 16 -13.90 16.49 -11.15
C GLY A 16 -14.72 15.23 -10.85
N ASN A 17 -14.05 14.15 -10.44
CA ASN A 17 -14.61 12.80 -10.26
C ASN A 17 -14.99 11.99 -11.51
N ARG A 18 -14.75 12.45 -12.75
CA ARG A 18 -14.90 11.58 -13.94
C ARG A 18 -13.60 10.90 -14.35
N TRP A 19 -12.49 11.34 -13.80
CA TRP A 19 -11.16 10.93 -14.21
C TRP A 19 -10.30 10.66 -12.99
N VAL A 20 -9.52 9.59 -13.08
CA VAL A 20 -8.40 9.35 -12.19
C VAL A 20 -7.18 10.02 -12.80
N PHE A 21 -6.55 10.88 -12.02
CA PHE A 21 -5.35 11.62 -12.40
C PHE A 21 -4.30 11.51 -11.29
N TYR A 22 -3.11 11.06 -11.65
CA TYR A 22 -1.96 11.09 -10.76
C TYR A 22 -0.67 11.09 -11.58
N ASP A 23 0.41 11.49 -10.92
CA ASP A 23 1.73 11.59 -11.50
C ASP A 23 2.66 10.54 -10.88
N VAL A 24 3.47 9.88 -11.71
CA VAL A 24 4.41 8.84 -11.29
C VAL A 24 5.77 9.50 -11.08
N VAL A 25 6.00 10.00 -9.86
CA VAL A 25 7.28 10.56 -9.41
C VAL A 25 7.80 11.67 -10.33
N GLY A 26 6.92 12.49 -10.91
CA GLY A 26 7.29 13.57 -11.83
C GLY A 26 7.71 13.13 -13.22
N ILE A 27 7.73 11.83 -13.52
CA ILE A 27 8.25 11.30 -14.79
C ILE A 27 7.16 11.33 -15.87
N PHE A 28 5.98 10.82 -15.54
CA PHE A 28 4.85 10.81 -16.45
C PHE A 28 3.52 10.80 -15.70
N THR A 29 2.52 11.38 -16.36
CA THR A 29 1.17 11.49 -15.84
C THR A 29 0.30 10.35 -16.36
N VAL A 30 -0.51 9.78 -15.48
CA VAL A 30 -1.53 8.80 -15.85
C VAL A 30 -2.90 9.40 -15.70
N PHE A 31 -3.72 9.23 -16.74
CA PHE A 31 -5.07 9.78 -16.82
C PHE A 31 -6.01 8.79 -17.51
N TYR A 32 -7.08 8.39 -16.81
CA TYR A 32 -8.10 7.48 -17.35
C TYR A 32 -9.48 7.69 -16.70
N PRO A 33 -10.58 7.26 -17.34
CA PRO A 33 -11.94 7.45 -16.82
C PRO A 33 -12.19 6.69 -15.51
N ILE A 34 -13.03 7.23 -14.61
CA ILE A 34 -13.32 6.60 -13.32
C ILE A 34 -13.90 5.19 -13.47
N ASP A 35 -14.76 4.96 -14.47
CA ASP A 35 -15.35 3.65 -14.76
C ASP A 35 -14.27 2.59 -15.03
N LEU A 36 -13.20 2.97 -15.74
CA LEU A 36 -12.06 2.07 -15.97
C LEU A 36 -11.32 1.81 -14.65
N GLY A 37 -11.17 2.82 -13.80
CA GLY A 37 -10.58 2.68 -12.47
C GLY A 37 -11.32 1.71 -11.58
N GLU A 38 -12.65 1.80 -11.53
CA GLU A 38 -13.48 0.88 -10.76
C GLU A 38 -13.31 -0.57 -11.24
N VAL A 39 -13.33 -0.78 -12.57
CA VAL A 39 -13.08 -2.10 -13.16
C VAL A 39 -11.70 -2.63 -12.77
N LEU A 40 -10.65 -1.80 -12.85
CA LEU A 40 -9.29 -2.19 -12.47
C LEU A 40 -9.18 -2.52 -10.97
N ASN A 41 -9.82 -1.72 -10.11
CA ASN A 41 -9.81 -1.91 -8.66
C ASN A 41 -10.48 -3.23 -8.27
N TYR A 42 -11.71 -3.48 -8.74
CA TYR A 42 -12.42 -4.72 -8.44
C TYR A 42 -11.73 -5.94 -9.05
N THR A 43 -11.22 -5.83 -10.28
CA THR A 43 -10.47 -6.93 -10.90
C THR A 43 -9.23 -7.29 -10.09
N THR A 44 -8.48 -6.28 -9.64
CA THR A 44 -7.29 -6.45 -8.79
C THR A 44 -7.64 -7.08 -7.45
N ALA A 45 -8.70 -6.60 -6.79
CA ALA A 45 -9.16 -7.15 -5.52
C ALA A 45 -9.62 -8.61 -5.65
N ILE A 46 -10.37 -8.94 -6.71
CA ILE A 46 -10.82 -10.31 -6.99
C ILE A 46 -9.62 -11.23 -7.27
N ALA A 47 -8.66 -10.79 -8.09
CA ALA A 47 -7.46 -11.56 -8.39
C ALA A 47 -6.65 -11.89 -7.12
N ALA A 48 -6.53 -10.94 -6.19
CA ALA A 48 -5.92 -11.15 -4.88
C ALA A 48 -6.63 -12.25 -4.08
N LEU A 49 -7.96 -12.22 -4.00
CA LEU A 49 -8.73 -13.23 -3.29
C LEU A 49 -8.58 -14.62 -3.93
N ILE A 50 -8.54 -14.70 -5.27
CA ILE A 50 -8.34 -15.96 -6.00
C ILE A 50 -6.96 -16.57 -5.67
N ILE A 51 -5.89 -15.76 -5.68
CA ILE A 51 -4.53 -16.24 -5.38
C ILE A 51 -4.44 -16.72 -3.93
N ILE A 52 -4.97 -15.97 -2.97
CA ILE A 52 -5.00 -16.36 -1.55
C ILE A 52 -5.79 -17.67 -1.37
N ALA A 53 -6.95 -17.79 -2.02
CA ALA A 53 -7.75 -19.02 -1.98
C ALA A 53 -6.97 -20.22 -2.56
N TYR A 54 -6.24 -20.00 -3.66
CA TYR A 54 -5.37 -21.00 -4.26
C TYR A 54 -4.25 -21.45 -3.32
N HIS A 55 -3.59 -20.53 -2.59
CA HIS A 55 -2.55 -20.89 -1.61
C HIS A 55 -3.07 -21.71 -0.45
N ILE A 56 -4.25 -21.35 0.07
CA ILE A 56 -4.94 -22.12 1.12
C ILE A 56 -5.32 -23.50 0.59
N GLN A 57 -5.86 -23.59 -0.63
CA GLN A 57 -6.25 -24.86 -1.25
C GLN A 57 -5.04 -25.79 -1.48
N LYS A 58 -3.88 -25.22 -1.83
CA LYS A 58 -2.61 -25.97 -1.96
C LYS A 58 -2.02 -26.40 -0.62
N GLY A 59 -2.59 -25.95 0.50
CA GLY A 59 -2.14 -26.32 1.83
C GLY A 59 -0.81 -25.68 2.24
N PHE A 60 -0.41 -24.59 1.58
CA PHE A 60 0.82 -23.90 1.97
C PHE A 60 0.71 -23.25 3.36
N TYR A 61 -0.50 -22.84 3.74
CA TYR A 61 -0.89 -22.37 5.06
C TYR A 61 -2.40 -22.51 5.22
N ASN A 62 -2.91 -22.36 6.44
CA ASN A 62 -4.35 -22.39 6.72
C ASN A 62 -4.92 -20.98 6.97
N LEU A 63 -6.25 -20.85 6.96
CA LEU A 63 -6.93 -19.58 7.17
C LEU A 63 -6.61 -18.93 8.53
N VAL A 64 -6.38 -19.74 9.58
CA VAL A 64 -6.04 -19.23 10.91
C VAL A 64 -4.67 -18.54 10.90
N ASP A 65 -3.70 -19.08 10.18
CA ASP A 65 -2.38 -18.49 10.03
C ASP A 65 -2.42 -17.17 9.28
N LEU A 66 -3.28 -17.07 8.25
CA LEU A 66 -3.54 -15.84 7.51
C LEU A 66 -4.17 -14.76 8.41
N ILE A 67 -5.22 -15.11 9.16
CA ILE A 67 -5.87 -14.18 10.11
C ILE A 67 -4.86 -13.66 11.13
N LYS A 68 -4.02 -14.55 11.69
CA LYS A 68 -2.98 -14.14 12.64
C LYS A 68 -1.94 -13.22 12.00
N ALA A 69 -1.62 -13.39 10.72
CA ALA A 69 -0.72 -12.47 10.02
C ALA A 69 -1.37 -11.09 9.80
N VAL A 70 -2.64 -11.06 9.40
CA VAL A 70 -3.42 -9.80 9.30
C VAL A 70 -3.44 -9.06 10.65
N ILE A 71 -3.71 -9.76 11.76
CA ILE A 71 -3.65 -9.16 13.10
C ILE A 71 -2.25 -8.62 13.39
N GLY A 72 -1.20 -9.36 13.00
CA GLY A 72 0.18 -8.90 13.17
C GLY A 72 0.47 -7.60 12.41
N HIS A 73 -0.05 -7.45 11.20
CA HIS A 73 0.03 -6.20 10.42
C HIS A 73 -0.73 -5.05 11.08
N ILE A 74 -1.91 -5.31 11.64
CA ILE A 74 -2.68 -4.30 12.38
C ILE A 74 -1.92 -3.84 13.63
N VAL A 75 -1.31 -4.77 14.37
CA VAL A 75 -0.48 -4.44 15.54
C VAL A 75 0.74 -3.61 15.14
N ALA A 76 1.44 -4.00 14.06
CA ALA A 76 2.59 -3.23 13.56
C ALA A 76 2.18 -1.81 13.15
N ALA A 77 1.05 -1.65 12.44
CA ALA A 77 0.52 -0.34 12.07
C ALA A 77 0.16 0.51 13.31
N ALA A 78 -0.43 -0.09 14.34
CA ALA A 78 -0.74 0.61 15.60
C ALA A 78 0.52 1.08 16.33
N VAL A 79 1.56 0.23 16.37
CA VAL A 79 2.86 0.59 16.97
C VAL A 79 3.51 1.72 16.18
N MET A 80 3.55 1.64 14.85
CA MET A 80 4.06 2.71 13.99
C MET A 80 3.32 4.04 14.22
N PHE A 81 1.99 3.99 14.30
CA PHE A 81 1.17 5.17 14.59
C PHE A 81 1.50 5.77 15.95
N ALA A 82 1.62 4.95 17.00
CA ALA A 82 2.01 5.40 18.32
C ALA A 82 3.42 6.02 18.34
N THR A 83 4.38 5.45 17.61
CA THR A 83 5.72 6.03 17.43
C THR A 83 5.66 7.38 16.73
N GLY A 84 4.91 7.50 15.64
CA GLY A 84 4.73 8.77 14.92
C GLY A 84 4.06 9.84 15.77
N ALA A 85 3.01 9.48 16.51
CA ALA A 85 2.36 10.38 17.47
C ALA A 85 3.35 10.85 18.56
N SER A 86 4.21 9.95 19.04
CA SER A 86 5.23 10.28 20.04
C SER A 86 6.27 11.26 19.50
N VAL A 87 6.75 11.05 18.27
CA VAL A 87 7.64 12.01 17.58
C VAL A 87 6.95 13.36 17.44
N ALA A 88 5.72 13.40 16.95
CA ALA A 88 4.97 14.65 16.78
C ALA A 88 4.79 15.39 18.12
N LEU A 89 4.50 14.68 19.20
CA LEU A 89 4.40 15.24 20.54
C LEU A 89 5.74 15.82 21.02
N ILE A 90 6.85 15.12 20.84
CA ILE A 90 8.18 15.59 21.22
C ILE A 90 8.53 16.87 20.44
N VAL A 91 8.36 16.85 19.12
CA VAL A 91 8.63 18.00 18.25
C VAL A 91 7.77 19.21 18.64
N THR A 92 6.50 18.98 18.99
CA THR A 92 5.60 20.04 19.48
C THR A 92 6.07 20.61 20.81
N LYS A 93 6.52 19.77 21.74
CA LYS A 93 7.01 20.22 23.06
C LYS A 93 8.32 20.98 22.99
N LEU A 94 9.13 20.76 21.95
CA LEU A 94 10.38 21.46 21.69
C LEU A 94 10.20 22.71 20.81
N ASP A 95 8.97 23.06 20.43
CA ASP A 95 8.64 24.18 19.52
C ASP A 95 9.30 24.04 18.13
N MET A 96 9.40 22.80 17.64
CA MET A 96 10.08 22.43 16.40
C MET A 96 9.12 21.98 15.29
N ILE A 97 7.82 22.32 15.36
CA ILE A 97 6.73 21.77 14.52
C ILE A 97 7.03 21.81 13.01
N MET A 98 7.80 22.79 12.55
CA MET A 98 8.17 23.01 11.15
C MET A 98 9.67 22.88 10.87
N CYS A 99 10.45 22.24 11.76
CA CYS A 99 11.90 22.13 11.60
C CYS A 99 12.32 21.52 10.25
N TRP A 100 11.48 20.64 9.69
CA TRP A 100 11.67 19.99 8.40
C TRP A 100 11.48 20.93 7.20
N TYR A 101 10.80 22.07 7.34
CA TYR A 101 10.76 23.09 6.27
C TYR A 101 12.10 23.80 6.14
N SER A 102 12.77 24.08 7.26
CA SER A 102 14.07 24.74 7.28
C SER A 102 15.22 23.77 6.98
N LEU A 103 15.08 22.51 7.39
CA LEU A 103 16.05 21.44 7.17
C LEU A 103 15.32 20.20 6.63
N PRO A 104 15.05 20.15 5.31
CA PRO A 104 14.35 19.03 4.67
C PRO A 104 15.01 17.67 4.91
N GLU A 105 16.32 17.65 5.15
CA GLU A 105 17.09 16.46 5.46
C GLU A 105 16.64 15.78 6.76
N LEU A 106 15.97 16.51 7.66
CA LEU A 106 15.41 15.96 8.89
C LEU A 106 14.13 15.17 8.67
N ALA A 107 13.43 15.36 7.54
CA ALA A 107 12.14 14.71 7.31
C ALA A 107 12.24 13.18 7.41
N PHE A 108 13.25 12.59 6.78
CA PHE A 108 13.49 11.15 6.83
C PHE A 108 13.89 10.64 8.22
N PRO A 109 15.01 11.08 8.84
CA PRO A 109 15.47 10.53 10.11
C PRO A 109 14.52 10.82 11.28
N LEU A 110 13.75 11.91 11.23
CA LEU A 110 12.83 12.28 12.30
C LEU A 110 11.46 11.61 12.17
N TYR A 111 10.87 11.57 10.98
CA TYR A 111 9.49 11.09 10.80
C TYR A 111 9.38 9.72 10.14
N ILE A 112 10.27 9.36 9.23
CA ILE A 112 10.17 8.11 8.47
C ILE A 112 10.92 6.99 9.18
N PHE A 113 12.18 7.25 9.53
CA PHE A 113 13.09 6.23 10.05
C PHE A 113 12.61 5.61 11.39
N PRO A 114 12.10 6.36 12.38
CA PRO A 114 11.61 5.76 13.62
C PRO A 114 10.39 4.87 13.40
N LEU A 115 9.50 5.26 12.48
CA LEU A 115 8.33 4.46 12.10
C LEU A 115 8.77 3.17 11.41
N LEU A 116 9.74 3.23 10.49
CA LEU A 116 10.29 2.04 9.84
C LEU A 116 10.92 1.08 10.86
N ILE A 117 11.73 1.57 11.80
CA ILE A 117 12.31 0.74 12.86
C ILE A 117 11.20 0.11 13.71
N ALA A 118 10.21 0.89 14.13
CA ALA A 118 9.12 0.39 14.96
C ALA A 118 8.31 -0.70 14.26
N GLY A 119 7.99 -0.53 12.97
CA GLY A 119 7.31 -1.53 12.15
C GLY A 119 8.13 -2.80 11.98
N CYS A 120 9.38 -2.67 11.53
CA CYS A 120 10.29 -3.80 11.33
C CYS A 120 10.58 -4.57 12.63
N ALA A 121 10.80 -3.87 13.74
CA ALA A 121 11.01 -4.47 15.05
C ALA A 121 9.78 -5.24 15.51
N THR A 122 8.58 -4.65 15.35
CA THR A 122 7.32 -5.32 15.70
C THR A 122 7.12 -6.58 14.90
N HIS A 123 7.32 -6.54 13.57
CA HIS A 123 7.25 -7.74 12.73
C HIS A 123 8.28 -8.79 13.12
N THR A 124 9.51 -8.39 13.46
CA THR A 124 10.56 -9.31 13.92
C THR A 124 10.19 -9.99 15.23
N ILE A 125 9.68 -9.23 16.21
CA ILE A 125 9.26 -9.78 17.51
C ILE A 125 8.08 -10.75 17.30
N LEU A 126 7.06 -10.35 16.53
CA LEU A 126 5.91 -11.21 16.25
C LEU A 126 6.30 -12.49 15.49
N ALA A 127 7.24 -12.39 14.56
CA ALA A 127 7.83 -13.51 13.83
C ALA A 127 8.55 -14.49 14.76
N GLN A 128 9.31 -13.98 15.74
CA GLN A 128 10.03 -14.81 16.70
C GLN A 128 9.09 -15.50 17.70
N LEU A 129 8.03 -14.82 18.13
CA LEU A 129 7.03 -15.36 19.05
C LEU A 129 6.15 -16.44 18.41
N HIS A 130 5.88 -16.32 17.11
CA HIS A 130 4.98 -17.22 16.39
C HIS A 130 5.62 -17.78 15.13
N LYS A 131 6.54 -18.73 15.27
CA LYS A 131 7.13 -19.44 14.13
C LYS A 131 6.06 -20.21 13.36
N ARG A 132 5.99 -19.98 12.05
CA ARG A 132 5.04 -20.65 11.14
C ARG A 132 5.75 -21.22 9.92
N PRO A 133 5.27 -22.33 9.33
CA PRO A 133 5.71 -22.73 8.00
C PRO A 133 5.33 -21.65 6.98
N ASN A 134 6.15 -21.46 5.95
CA ASN A 134 5.90 -20.50 4.86
C ASN A 134 5.58 -19.06 5.31
N GLN A 135 6.21 -18.62 6.40
CA GLN A 135 5.90 -17.35 7.07
C GLN A 135 6.02 -16.13 6.15
N GLU A 136 6.98 -16.13 5.22
CA GLU A 136 7.13 -15.05 4.25
C GLU A 136 5.91 -14.92 3.36
N MET A 137 5.41 -16.05 2.81
CA MET A 137 4.24 -16.02 1.94
C MET A 137 2.98 -15.61 2.70
N ILE A 138 2.78 -16.13 3.91
CA ILE A 138 1.65 -15.73 4.77
C ILE A 138 1.73 -14.23 5.10
N HIS A 139 2.93 -13.70 5.32
CA HIS A 139 3.13 -12.28 5.56
C HIS A 139 2.71 -11.45 4.34
N PHE A 140 3.17 -11.81 3.14
CA PHE A 140 2.78 -11.15 1.89
C PHE A 140 1.28 -11.24 1.62
N ASP A 141 0.69 -12.43 1.74
CA ASP A 141 -0.75 -12.65 1.51
C ASP A 141 -1.61 -11.89 2.53
N GLY A 142 -1.12 -11.74 3.76
CA GLY A 142 -1.77 -10.90 4.77
C GLY A 142 -1.79 -9.41 4.38
N VAL A 143 -0.69 -8.89 3.82
CA VAL A 143 -0.64 -7.51 3.28
C VAL A 143 -1.57 -7.38 2.08
N LEU A 144 -1.49 -8.32 1.14
CA LEU A 144 -2.30 -8.35 -0.06
C LEU A 144 -3.80 -8.38 0.27
N LEU A 145 -4.21 -9.20 1.26
CA LEU A 145 -5.59 -9.25 1.74
C LEU A 145 -6.04 -7.91 2.33
N LEU A 146 -5.22 -7.27 3.16
CA LEU A 146 -5.53 -5.97 3.76
C LEU A 146 -5.71 -4.89 2.69
N PHE A 147 -4.75 -4.75 1.79
CA PHE A 147 -4.81 -3.72 0.74
C PHE A 147 -5.94 -3.97 -0.26
N SER A 148 -6.19 -5.21 -0.67
CA SER A 148 -7.31 -5.57 -1.56
C SER A 148 -8.67 -5.34 -0.91
N THR A 149 -8.81 -5.64 0.38
CA THR A 149 -10.03 -5.34 1.14
C THR A 149 -10.27 -3.83 1.22
N TRP A 150 -9.23 -3.07 1.55
CA TRP A 150 -9.33 -1.61 1.60
C TRP A 150 -9.61 -1.01 0.22
N LEU A 151 -9.01 -1.55 -0.84
CA LEU A 151 -9.24 -1.15 -2.23
C LEU A 151 -10.71 -1.35 -2.61
N ALA A 152 -11.29 -2.51 -2.31
CA ALA A 152 -12.69 -2.81 -2.59
C ALA A 152 -13.62 -1.86 -1.81
N LEU A 153 -13.35 -1.64 -0.52
CA LEU A 153 -14.15 -0.72 0.32
C LEU A 153 -14.04 0.74 -0.14
N ALA A 154 -12.83 1.20 -0.48
CA ALA A 154 -12.60 2.56 -0.97
C ALA A 154 -13.28 2.79 -2.32
N THR A 155 -13.24 1.79 -3.20
CA THR A 155 -13.93 1.83 -4.50
C THR A 155 -15.45 1.86 -4.31
N PHE A 156 -15.99 1.00 -3.44
CA PHE A 156 -17.42 0.99 -3.12
C PHE A 156 -17.90 2.32 -2.52
N ALA A 157 -17.07 2.96 -1.69
CA ALA A 157 -17.36 4.26 -1.09
C ALA A 157 -17.13 5.45 -2.03
N GLY A 158 -16.68 5.23 -3.28
CA GLY A 158 -16.40 6.30 -4.23
C GLY A 158 -15.22 7.20 -3.83
N ILE A 159 -14.26 6.69 -3.05
CA ILE A 159 -13.10 7.46 -2.60
C ILE A 159 -12.11 7.63 -3.75
N ALA A 160 -11.86 8.86 -4.17
CA ALA A 160 -10.94 9.20 -5.27
C ALA A 160 -9.50 8.66 -5.05
N GLY A 161 -9.07 8.51 -3.80
CA GLY A 161 -7.77 7.93 -3.43
C GLY A 161 -7.63 6.41 -3.61
N ALA A 162 -8.67 5.70 -4.07
CA ALA A 162 -8.62 4.25 -4.28
C ALA A 162 -7.52 3.81 -5.28
N SER A 163 -7.14 4.69 -6.22
CA SER A 163 -6.03 4.44 -7.15
C SER A 163 -4.70 4.19 -6.45
N PHE A 164 -4.43 4.85 -5.31
CA PHE A 164 -3.24 4.57 -4.51
C PHE A 164 -3.22 3.12 -3.99
N LEU A 165 -4.37 2.63 -3.53
CA LEU A 165 -4.53 1.25 -3.05
C LEU A 165 -4.43 0.24 -4.20
N LEU A 166 -4.85 0.62 -5.41
CA LEU A 166 -4.68 -0.18 -6.62
C LEU A 166 -3.20 -0.46 -6.89
N TYR A 167 -2.33 0.56 -6.88
CA TYR A 167 -0.89 0.34 -7.13
C TYR A 167 -0.27 -0.60 -6.09
N ASN A 168 -0.54 -0.34 -4.81
CA ASN A 168 -0.02 -1.17 -3.72
C ASN A 168 -0.48 -2.63 -3.86
N SER A 169 -1.75 -2.86 -4.20
CA SER A 169 -2.27 -4.23 -4.40
C SER A 169 -1.73 -4.89 -5.67
N PHE A 170 -1.73 -4.16 -6.78
CA PHE A 170 -1.32 -4.66 -8.09
C PHE A 170 0.15 -5.08 -8.13
N PHE A 171 1.06 -4.25 -7.58
CA PHE A 171 2.47 -4.62 -7.53
C PHE A 171 2.74 -5.81 -6.61
N LEU A 172 1.98 -5.96 -5.53
CA LEU A 172 2.06 -7.16 -4.67
C LEU A 172 1.63 -8.43 -5.42
N LEU A 173 0.59 -8.36 -6.26
CA LEU A 173 0.17 -9.49 -7.11
C LEU A 173 1.25 -9.94 -8.08
N LEU A 174 2.07 -9.00 -8.57
CA LEU A 174 3.14 -9.31 -9.52
C LEU A 174 4.32 -10.04 -8.89
N ARG A 175 4.37 -10.20 -7.55
CA ARG A 175 5.47 -10.88 -6.86
C ARG A 175 5.78 -12.25 -7.46
N GLU A 176 4.80 -13.13 -7.55
CA GLU A 176 5.04 -14.50 -8.03
C GLU A 176 5.39 -14.58 -9.51
N PRO A 177 4.68 -13.90 -10.43
CA PRO A 177 5.10 -13.81 -11.82
C PRO A 177 6.53 -13.30 -12.00
N LEU A 178 6.94 -12.28 -11.22
CA LEU A 178 8.29 -11.73 -11.27
C LEU A 178 9.33 -12.70 -10.74
N LEU A 179 9.06 -13.37 -9.61
CA LEU A 179 9.95 -14.40 -9.06
C LEU A 179 10.12 -15.58 -10.04
N TRP A 180 9.03 -16.03 -10.66
CA TRP A 180 9.08 -17.06 -11.69
C TRP A 180 9.90 -16.61 -12.91
N LEU A 181 9.67 -15.39 -13.39
CA LEU A 181 10.40 -14.83 -14.53
C LEU A 181 11.90 -14.73 -14.24
N PHE A 182 12.29 -14.18 -13.09
CA PHE A 182 13.69 -14.06 -12.70
C PHE A 182 14.36 -15.42 -12.46
N GLY A 183 13.61 -16.40 -11.94
CA GLY A 183 14.06 -17.78 -11.83
C GLY A 183 14.36 -18.39 -13.21
N LYS A 184 13.43 -18.22 -14.16
CA LYS A 184 13.59 -18.68 -15.55
C LYS A 184 14.78 -18.01 -16.25
N MET A 185 15.03 -16.74 -15.96
CA MET A 185 16.18 -15.98 -16.47
C MET A 185 17.49 -16.31 -15.75
N ARG A 186 17.49 -17.19 -14.73
CA ARG A 186 18.64 -17.56 -13.88
C ARG A 186 19.30 -16.37 -13.18
N ILE A 187 18.55 -15.29 -12.95
CA ILE A 187 18.99 -14.15 -12.14
C ILE A 187 18.97 -14.55 -10.65
N ILE A 188 18.01 -15.39 -10.27
CA ILE A 188 17.89 -15.97 -8.94
C ILE A 188 17.87 -17.50 -9.03
N THR A 189 18.40 -18.17 -8.01
CA THR A 189 18.32 -19.63 -7.86
C THR A 189 16.88 -20.00 -7.53
N SER A 190 16.11 -20.41 -8.54
CA SER A 190 14.72 -20.84 -8.36
C SER A 190 14.65 -22.21 -7.71
N ASN A 191 14.48 -22.25 -6.40
CA ASN A 191 13.88 -23.38 -5.70
C ASN A 191 12.47 -22.95 -5.27
N PHE A 192 11.55 -22.90 -6.24
CA PHE A 192 10.11 -22.73 -5.99
C PHE A 192 9.42 -24.06 -6.27
#